data_AF-A0A1Z9T9B0-F1
#
_entry.id   AF-A0A1Z9T9B0-F1
#
_cell.length_a   1.000
_cell.length_b   1.000
_cell.length_c   1.000
_cell.angle_alpha   90.00
_cell.angle_beta   90.00
_cell.angle_gamma   90.00
#
_symmetry.space_group_name_H-M   'P 1'
#
loop_
_entity.id
_entity.type
_entity.pdbx_description
1 polymer ?
#
loop_
_entity_poly.entity_id
_entity_poly.type
_entity_poly.pdbx_seq_one_letter_code
_entity_poly.pdbx_strand_id
1 'polypeptide(L)'
;MLLRALDTLVDGTIQAWADTHLYSPLGITDYDWQSQPDGYPDGGARMYMRPRDMLKIGITYLNNGLWNQQQIIPQAWVEEVSTIQVESFAGDYSYYFWHRQLNGSSYLSADGDGGQYINIFPEENMVIVITQGNYLEWPLYVNQAEEMMRYYILPAIETPVLLQLQTSTNQLELLWPTEHSPYNLHMSTNLTTPAEWTAVTNPRSFFNNNWKVTLPIESNQRFYRLQKP
;
A
#
# COMPACT_ATOMS: atom_id res chain seq x y z
N MET A 1 27.11 13.13 3.24
CA MET A 1 28.02 13.03 4.40
C MET A 1 28.11 11.59 4.90
N LEU A 2 26.98 10.92 5.21
CA LEU A 2 26.98 9.52 5.68
C LEU A 2 27.75 8.57 4.75
N LEU A 3 27.43 8.51 3.46
CA LEU A 3 28.11 7.59 2.54
C LEU A 3 29.62 7.81 2.43
N ARG A 4 30.08 9.05 2.58
CA ARG A 4 31.53 9.34 2.59
C ARG A 4 32.20 8.75 3.82
N ALA A 5 31.55 8.85 4.98
CA ALA A 5 32.05 8.23 6.19
C ALA A 5 32.06 6.70 6.05
N LEU A 6 30.99 6.11 5.51
CA LEU A 6 30.91 4.66 5.28
C LEU A 6 31.94 4.16 4.26
N ASP A 7 32.23 4.92 3.21
CA ASP A 7 33.26 4.58 2.22
C ASP A 7 34.63 4.38 2.87
N THR A 8 34.96 5.15 3.90
CA THR A 8 36.22 4.98 4.66
C THR A 8 36.23 3.79 5.62
N LEU A 9 35.08 3.17 5.87
CA LEU A 9 34.90 2.08 6.84
C LEU A 9 34.71 0.72 6.19
N VAL A 10 34.57 0.66 4.88
CA VAL A 10 34.38 -0.59 4.12
C VAL A 10 35.62 -0.91 3.30
N ASP A 11 35.81 -2.20 3.01
CA ASP A 11 36.83 -2.61 2.05
C ASP A 11 36.37 -2.26 0.62
N GLY A 12 37.20 -1.51 -0.10
CA GLY A 12 36.88 -1.02 -1.45
C GLY A 12 36.09 0.28 -1.43
N THR A 13 35.14 0.43 -2.37
CA THR A 13 34.22 1.58 -2.39
C THR A 13 32.87 1.18 -1.81
N ILE A 14 32.13 2.13 -1.26
CA ILE A 14 30.77 1.89 -0.74
C ILE A 14 29.83 1.38 -1.83
N GLN A 15 30.05 1.74 -3.09
CA GLN A 15 29.29 1.21 -4.23
C GLN A 15 29.58 -0.30 -4.44
N ALA A 16 30.86 -0.69 -4.43
CA ALA A 16 31.26 -2.09 -4.57
C ALA A 16 30.82 -2.93 -3.36
N TRP A 17 30.89 -2.35 -2.17
CA TRP A 17 30.38 -2.96 -0.94
C TRP A 17 28.86 -3.18 -1.03
N ALA A 18 28.09 -2.17 -1.44
CA ALA A 18 26.64 -2.27 -1.59
C ALA A 18 26.24 -3.27 -2.68
N ASP A 19 26.98 -3.36 -3.78
CA ASP A 19 26.76 -4.40 -4.78
C ASP A 19 26.91 -5.80 -4.17
N THR A 20 28.03 -6.04 -3.49
CA THR A 20 28.36 -7.33 -2.90
C THR A 20 27.37 -7.77 -1.82
N HIS A 21 26.93 -6.83 -0.97
CA HIS A 21 26.15 -7.15 0.24
C HIS A 21 24.65 -6.93 0.10
N LEU A 22 24.20 -6.15 -0.88
CA LEU A 22 22.79 -5.81 -1.07
C LEU A 22 22.30 -6.10 -2.48
N TYR A 23 22.87 -5.48 -3.52
CA TYR A 23 22.28 -5.57 -4.86
C TYR A 23 22.43 -6.97 -5.48
N SER A 24 23.64 -7.52 -5.50
CA SER A 24 23.92 -8.85 -6.05
C SER A 24 23.15 -9.96 -5.30
N PRO A 25 23.10 -10.01 -3.96
CA PRO A 25 22.27 -10.97 -3.23
C PRO A 25 20.76 -10.89 -3.53
N LEU A 26 20.25 -9.67 -3.81
CA LEU A 26 18.88 -9.47 -4.27
C LEU A 26 18.71 -9.76 -5.78
N GLY A 27 19.78 -10.09 -6.50
CA GLY A 27 19.76 -10.27 -7.95
C GLY A 27 19.40 -8.99 -8.71
N ILE A 28 19.81 -7.85 -8.17
CA ILE A 28 19.68 -6.52 -8.79
C ILE A 28 20.97 -6.29 -9.58
N THR A 29 20.90 -6.44 -10.90
CA THR A 29 22.08 -6.42 -11.77
C THR A 29 22.07 -5.28 -12.79
N ASP A 30 20.97 -4.53 -12.88
CA ASP A 30 20.80 -3.42 -13.80
C ASP A 30 20.35 -2.18 -13.02
N TYR A 31 21.34 -1.47 -12.50
CA TYR A 31 21.16 -0.21 -11.77
C TYR A 31 22.29 0.76 -12.12
N ASP A 32 22.03 2.05 -12.00
CA ASP A 32 23.02 3.12 -12.13
C ASP A 32 22.98 3.97 -10.87
N TRP A 33 24.08 3.96 -10.11
CA TRP A 33 24.23 4.80 -8.93
C TRP A 33 25.26 5.87 -9.21
N GLN A 34 24.78 7.07 -9.55
CA GLN A 34 25.66 8.12 -10.05
C GLN A 34 26.49 8.76 -8.95
N SER A 35 27.75 9.03 -9.27
CA SER A 35 28.66 9.76 -8.40
C SER A 35 28.48 11.27 -8.50
N GLN A 36 28.74 11.94 -7.38
CA GLN A 36 28.96 13.37 -7.30
C GLN A 36 30.31 13.74 -7.98
N PRO A 37 30.56 15.04 -8.26
CA PRO A 37 31.82 15.48 -8.88
C PRO A 37 33.10 15.10 -8.11
N ASP A 38 32.99 14.77 -6.82
CA ASP A 38 34.11 14.32 -5.99
C ASP A 38 34.30 12.79 -6.00
N GLY A 39 33.56 12.06 -6.85
CA GLY A 39 33.71 10.63 -7.09
C GLY A 39 32.86 9.72 -6.21
N TYR A 40 32.31 10.23 -5.10
CA TYR A 40 31.46 9.42 -4.20
C TYR A 40 30.03 9.32 -4.73
N PRO A 41 29.33 8.20 -4.52
CA PRO A 41 27.93 8.08 -4.91
C PRO A 41 27.05 9.14 -4.24
N ASP A 42 26.03 9.59 -4.96
CA ASP A 42 24.99 10.44 -4.40
C ASP A 42 24.09 9.64 -3.43
N GLY A 43 24.14 9.96 -2.14
CA GLY A 43 23.38 9.23 -1.12
C GLY A 43 21.96 9.70 -0.90
N GLY A 44 21.53 10.79 -1.54
CA GLY A 44 20.17 11.31 -1.41
C GLY A 44 19.35 11.23 -2.71
N ALA A 45 20.00 10.95 -3.84
CA ALA A 45 19.37 10.96 -5.16
C ALA A 45 20.17 10.14 -6.17
N ARG A 46 19.73 10.15 -7.44
CA ARG A 46 20.47 9.60 -8.60
C ARG A 46 20.83 8.10 -8.51
N MET A 47 19.98 7.34 -7.82
CA MET A 47 19.90 5.89 -7.97
C MET A 47 18.83 5.57 -9.00
N TYR A 48 19.22 4.91 -10.09
CA TYR A 48 18.33 4.43 -11.13
C TYR A 48 18.27 2.91 -11.04
N MET A 49 17.07 2.39 -10.85
CA MET A 49 16.82 0.95 -10.86
C MET A 49 15.40 0.69 -11.33
N ARG A 50 15.13 -0.56 -11.70
CA ARG A 50 13.81 -0.95 -12.20
C ARG A 50 12.82 -1.05 -11.03
N PRO A 51 11.52 -0.75 -11.23
CA PRO A 51 10.52 -0.87 -10.17
C PRO A 51 10.48 -2.27 -9.52
N ARG A 52 10.71 -3.32 -10.32
CA ARG A 52 10.81 -4.71 -9.82
C ARG A 52 12.00 -4.94 -8.89
N ASP A 53 13.07 -4.16 -9.00
CA ASP A 53 14.25 -4.26 -8.15
C ASP A 53 14.08 -3.42 -6.87
N MET A 54 13.41 -2.26 -6.98
CA MET A 54 12.91 -1.52 -5.81
C MET A 54 11.98 -2.38 -4.94
N LEU A 55 11.11 -3.17 -5.59
CA LEU A 55 10.19 -4.07 -4.90
C LEU A 55 10.93 -5.11 -4.05
N LYS A 56 12.08 -5.61 -4.50
CA LYS A 56 12.89 -6.58 -3.73
C LYS A 56 13.42 -5.97 -2.44
N ILE A 57 13.84 -4.70 -2.49
CA ILE A 57 14.26 -3.97 -1.29
C ILE A 57 13.09 -3.86 -0.32
N GLY A 58 11.91 -3.44 -0.80
CA GLY A 58 10.71 -3.36 0.04
C GLY A 58 10.30 -4.70 0.64
N ILE A 59 10.32 -5.79 -0.14
CA ILE A 59 10.01 -7.15 0.33
C ILE A 59 11.02 -7.60 1.39
N THR A 60 12.29 -7.24 1.23
CA THR A 60 13.33 -7.58 2.21
C THR A 60 13.06 -6.90 3.54
N TYR A 61 12.69 -5.62 3.55
CA TYR A 61 12.25 -4.93 4.77
C TYR A 61 10.96 -5.53 5.36
N LEU A 62 9.95 -5.82 4.51
CA LEU A 62 8.70 -6.47 4.93
C LEU A 62 8.97 -7.79 5.65
N ASN A 63 9.95 -8.56 5.18
CA ASN A 63 10.34 -9.85 5.74
C ASN A 63 11.45 -9.75 6.80
N ASN A 64 11.49 -8.66 7.58
CA ASN A 64 12.46 -8.47 8.67
C ASN A 64 13.94 -8.64 8.24
N GLY A 65 14.24 -8.22 7.01
CA GLY A 65 15.57 -8.24 6.42
C GLY A 65 15.92 -9.54 5.69
N LEU A 66 14.98 -10.47 5.55
CA LEU A 66 15.18 -11.74 4.84
C LEU A 66 14.85 -11.62 3.35
N TRP A 67 15.72 -12.17 2.52
CA TRP A 67 15.48 -12.42 1.10
C TRP A 67 15.87 -13.86 0.77
N ASN A 68 14.96 -14.66 0.23
CA ASN A 68 15.19 -16.08 -0.08
C ASN A 68 15.85 -16.87 1.08
N GLN A 69 15.37 -16.65 2.32
CA GLN A 69 15.89 -17.26 3.55
C GLN A 69 17.32 -16.82 3.96
N GLN A 70 17.92 -15.88 3.24
CA GLN A 70 19.19 -15.25 3.61
C GLN A 70 18.91 -13.92 4.33
N GLN A 71 19.59 -13.69 5.46
CA GLN A 71 19.56 -12.39 6.14
C GLN A 71 20.42 -11.40 5.36
N ILE A 72 19.78 -10.44 4.69
CA ILE A 72 20.45 -9.39 3.91
C ILE A 72 20.61 -8.12 4.75
N ILE A 73 19.54 -7.73 5.45
CA ILE A 73 19.52 -6.58 6.35
C ILE A 73 19.36 -7.12 7.77
N PRO A 74 20.15 -6.71 8.78
CA PRO A 74 19.97 -7.21 10.14
C PRO A 74 18.54 -6.97 10.65
N GLN A 75 17.90 -8.00 11.23
CA GLN A 75 16.54 -7.87 11.77
C GLN A 75 16.43 -6.70 12.76
N ALA A 76 17.39 -6.56 13.68
CA ALA A 76 17.43 -5.47 14.64
C ALA A 76 17.43 -4.08 13.98
N TRP A 77 18.05 -3.95 12.80
CA TRP A 77 18.02 -2.69 12.04
C TRP A 77 16.63 -2.43 11.45
N VAL A 78 15.94 -3.47 10.96
CA VAL A 78 14.56 -3.33 10.47
C VAL A 78 13.61 -2.93 11.61
N GLU A 79 13.77 -3.51 12.80
CA GLU A 79 13.01 -3.14 14.00
C GLU A 79 13.25 -1.67 14.40
N GLU A 80 14.51 -1.22 14.31
CA GLU A 80 14.88 0.15 14.63
C GLU A 80 14.31 1.16 13.61
N VAL A 81 14.37 0.86 12.32
CA VAL A 81 13.72 1.63 11.23
C VAL A 81 12.20 1.68 11.43
N SER A 82 11.61 0.60 11.93
CA SER A 82 10.16 0.47 12.17
C SER A 82 9.68 1.17 13.45
N THR A 83 10.58 1.78 14.22
CA THR A 83 10.24 2.58 15.39
C THR A 83 10.43 4.05 15.07
N ILE A 84 9.42 4.90 15.33
CA ILE A 84 9.47 6.35 15.08
C ILE A 84 10.63 6.98 15.88
N GLN A 85 11.59 7.59 15.19
CA GLN A 85 12.73 8.26 15.81
C GLN A 85 12.49 9.76 15.97
N VAL A 86 11.75 10.36 15.04
CA VAL A 86 11.42 11.78 15.03
C VAL A 86 9.96 11.96 14.63
N GLU A 87 9.19 12.62 15.49
CA GLU A 87 7.87 13.12 15.15
C GLU A 87 8.01 14.51 14.50
N SER A 88 7.30 14.74 13.39
CA SER A 88 7.36 16.04 12.71
C SER A 88 6.06 16.39 12.00
N PHE A 89 5.85 17.69 11.78
CA PHE A 89 4.68 18.17 11.03
C PHE A 89 4.64 17.64 9.58
N ALA A 90 5.79 17.30 8.99
CA ALA A 90 5.87 16.76 7.63
C ALA A 90 5.58 15.26 7.56
N GLY A 91 5.46 14.60 8.72
CA GLY A 91 5.37 13.15 8.87
C GLY A 91 6.41 12.65 9.86
N ASP A 92 6.10 11.53 10.51
CA ASP A 92 7.01 10.84 11.40
C ASP A 92 8.11 10.17 10.57
N TYR A 93 9.33 10.07 11.11
CA TYR A 93 10.49 9.67 10.34
C TYR A 93 11.48 8.83 11.14
N SER A 94 12.05 7.84 10.46
CA SER A 94 13.11 6.97 10.97
C SER A 94 14.01 6.51 9.84
N TYR A 95 15.30 6.80 9.94
CA TYR A 95 16.36 6.20 9.11
C TYR A 95 16.00 5.96 7.64
N TYR A 96 15.81 7.04 6.86
CA TYR A 96 15.47 7.01 5.43
C TYR A 96 14.02 6.63 5.08
N PHE A 97 13.17 6.34 6.07
CA PHE A 97 11.76 6.06 5.86
C PHE A 97 10.84 7.06 6.57
N TRP A 98 9.81 7.50 5.85
CA TRP A 98 8.65 8.14 6.42
C TRP A 98 7.71 7.10 7.01
N HIS A 99 7.16 7.39 8.17
CA HIS A 99 6.08 6.64 8.81
C HIS A 99 4.77 7.33 8.48
N ARG A 100 3.90 6.63 7.76
CA ARG A 100 2.67 7.19 7.20
C ARG A 100 1.48 6.32 7.55
N GLN A 101 0.29 6.91 7.48
CA GLN A 101 -0.98 6.20 7.64
C GLN A 101 -1.90 6.51 6.48
N LEU A 102 -2.57 5.48 5.95
CA LEU A 102 -3.53 5.62 4.86
C LEU A 102 -4.66 4.60 5.08
N ASN A 103 -5.91 5.07 5.06
CA ASN A 103 -7.11 4.25 5.30
C ASN A 103 -7.08 3.40 6.59
N GLY A 104 -6.37 3.87 7.63
CA GLY A 104 -6.20 3.13 8.89
C GLY A 104 -5.01 2.17 8.91
N SER A 105 -4.35 1.94 7.77
CA SER A 105 -3.14 1.13 7.67
C SER A 105 -1.89 1.98 7.87
N SER A 106 -0.98 1.51 8.73
CA SER A 106 0.35 2.13 8.91
C SER A 106 1.37 1.54 7.93
N TYR A 107 2.22 2.38 7.34
CA TYR A 107 3.21 1.95 6.38
C TYR A 107 4.50 2.77 6.44
N LEU A 108 5.61 2.14 6.08
CA LEU A 108 6.89 2.80 5.85
C LEU A 108 6.97 3.23 4.39
N SER A 109 7.53 4.42 4.14
CA SER A 109 7.68 4.92 2.77
C SER A 109 9.05 5.55 2.53
N ALA A 110 9.74 5.05 1.52
CA ALA A 110 10.90 5.74 0.95
C ALA A 110 10.42 6.63 -0.20
N ASP A 111 10.47 7.95 0.01
CA ASP A 111 9.89 8.94 -0.90
C ASP A 111 10.97 9.65 -1.71
N GLY A 112 10.77 9.74 -3.03
CA GLY A 112 11.61 10.46 -3.96
C GLY A 112 10.83 11.47 -4.79
N ASP A 113 11.48 12.62 -5.07
CA ASP A 113 10.90 13.67 -5.91
C ASP A 113 10.51 13.14 -7.30
N GLY A 114 9.44 13.70 -7.85
CA GLY A 114 8.87 13.29 -9.11
C GLY A 114 8.05 12.00 -9.06
N GLY A 115 7.74 11.49 -7.86
CA GLY A 115 6.78 10.42 -7.62
C GLY A 115 7.39 9.02 -7.57
N GLN A 116 8.52 8.87 -6.87
CA GLN A 116 9.20 7.58 -6.67
C GLN A 116 8.93 7.08 -5.26
N TYR A 117 8.34 5.90 -5.11
CA TYR A 117 7.93 5.38 -3.81
C TYR A 117 8.23 3.90 -3.66
N ILE A 118 8.72 3.52 -2.48
CA ILE A 118 8.67 2.15 -1.96
C ILE A 118 7.83 2.20 -0.68
N ASN A 119 6.57 1.79 -0.76
CA ASN A 119 5.65 1.76 0.37
C ASN A 119 5.55 0.33 0.90
N ILE A 120 5.81 0.13 2.19
CA ILE A 120 5.81 -1.18 2.85
C ILE A 120 4.69 -1.16 3.90
N PHE A 121 3.70 -2.02 3.70
CA PHE A 121 2.51 -2.20 4.53
C PHE A 121 2.62 -3.53 5.30
N PRO A 122 3.13 -3.52 6.54
CA PRO A 122 3.40 -4.77 7.27
C PRO A 122 2.13 -5.54 7.63
N GLU A 123 1.06 -4.83 8.04
CA GLU A 123 -0.20 -5.46 8.46
C GLU A 123 -0.91 -6.15 7.28
N GLU A 124 -0.83 -5.56 6.10
CA GLU A 124 -1.38 -6.09 4.85
C GLU A 124 -0.44 -7.09 4.16
N ASN A 125 0.76 -7.33 4.70
CA ASN A 125 1.81 -8.15 4.08
C ASN A 125 2.06 -7.75 2.61
N MET A 126 2.22 -6.45 2.37
CA MET A 126 2.20 -5.86 1.03
C MET A 126 3.31 -4.83 0.82
N VAL A 127 3.82 -4.75 -0.41
CA VAL A 127 4.71 -3.68 -0.87
C VAL A 127 4.15 -3.07 -2.14
N ILE A 128 4.09 -1.73 -2.20
CA ILE A 128 3.65 -0.97 -3.36
C ILE A 128 4.82 -0.11 -3.85
N VAL A 129 5.27 -0.37 -5.07
CA VAL A 129 6.25 0.49 -5.76
C VAL A 129 5.53 1.34 -6.80
N ILE A 130 5.75 2.64 -6.75
CA ILE A 130 5.23 3.60 -7.73
C ILE A 130 6.43 4.39 -8.27
N THR A 131 6.53 4.48 -9.59
CA THR A 131 7.53 5.33 -10.26
C THR A 131 6.83 6.20 -11.28
N GLN A 132 7.10 7.51 -11.22
CA GLN A 132 6.54 8.52 -12.13
C GLN A 132 7.69 9.33 -12.76
N GLY A 133 7.39 10.44 -13.43
CA GLY A 133 8.38 11.38 -13.98
C GLY A 133 8.00 12.85 -13.76
N ASN A 134 7.17 13.12 -12.76
CA ASN A 134 6.54 14.42 -12.51
C ASN A 134 7.43 15.31 -11.62
N TYR A 135 8.71 15.45 -11.98
CA TYR A 135 9.69 16.20 -11.18
C TYR A 135 9.31 17.67 -11.03
N LEU A 136 9.55 18.25 -9.85
CA LEU A 136 9.20 19.64 -9.50
C LEU A 136 7.71 19.98 -9.55
N GLU A 137 6.83 19.00 -9.78
CA GLU A 137 5.37 19.17 -9.84
C GLU A 137 4.72 18.82 -8.48
N TRP A 138 5.31 19.23 -7.36
CA TRP A 138 4.66 19.02 -6.06
C TRP A 138 3.42 19.94 -5.91
N PRO A 139 2.25 19.46 -5.44
CA PRO A 139 1.98 18.15 -4.85
C PRO A 139 1.36 17.11 -5.82
N LEU A 140 1.37 17.34 -7.14
CA LEU A 140 0.70 16.46 -8.13
C LEU A 140 1.08 14.99 -7.97
N TYR A 141 2.39 14.70 -7.96
CA TYR A 141 2.88 13.31 -7.94
C TYR A 141 2.57 12.60 -6.61
N VAL A 142 2.49 13.37 -5.52
CA VAL A 142 2.09 12.88 -4.19
C VAL A 142 0.62 12.51 -4.21
N ASN A 143 -0.23 13.44 -4.68
CA ASN A 143 -1.68 13.22 -4.74
C ASN A 143 -2.01 12.03 -5.65
N GLN A 144 -1.39 11.91 -6.82
CA GLN A 144 -1.63 10.79 -7.73
C GLN A 144 -1.27 9.43 -7.09
N ALA A 145 -0.12 9.34 -6.42
CA ALA A 145 0.30 8.12 -5.73
C ALA A 145 -0.64 7.77 -4.57
N GLU A 146 -1.00 8.76 -3.75
CA GLU A 146 -1.91 8.55 -2.63
C GLU A 146 -3.31 8.16 -3.10
N GLU A 147 -3.87 8.82 -4.12
CA GLU A 147 -5.19 8.49 -4.68
C GLU A 147 -5.22 7.06 -5.25
N MET A 148 -4.16 6.63 -5.94
CA MET A 148 -4.02 5.25 -6.41
C MET A 148 -4.08 4.25 -5.24
N MET A 149 -3.31 4.49 -4.19
CA MET A 149 -3.29 3.62 -3.02
C MET A 149 -4.62 3.64 -2.26
N ARG A 150 -5.17 4.84 -2.04
CA ARG A 150 -6.38 5.11 -1.25
C ARG A 150 -7.64 4.54 -1.88
N TYR A 151 -7.83 4.76 -3.18
CA TYR A 151 -9.10 4.49 -3.85
C TYR A 151 -9.11 3.19 -4.66
N TYR A 152 -7.94 2.67 -5.03
CA TYR A 152 -7.86 1.50 -5.91
C TYR A 152 -7.12 0.31 -5.29
N ILE A 153 -5.94 0.52 -4.69
CA ILE A 153 -5.11 -0.60 -4.21
C ILE A 153 -5.60 -1.13 -2.85
N LEU A 154 -5.65 -0.29 -1.81
CA LEU A 154 -6.07 -0.72 -0.47
C LEU A 154 -7.50 -1.30 -0.48
N PRO A 155 -8.48 -0.68 -1.15
CA PRO A 155 -9.82 -1.28 -1.23
C PRO A 155 -9.86 -2.63 -1.98
N ALA A 156 -8.92 -2.90 -2.90
CA ALA A 156 -8.92 -4.14 -3.67
C ALA A 156 -8.36 -5.35 -2.92
N ILE A 157 -7.60 -5.13 -1.85
CA ILE A 157 -7.05 -6.21 -0.99
C ILE A 157 -7.94 -6.50 0.22
N GLU A 158 -8.85 -5.60 0.58
CA GLU A 158 -9.87 -5.89 1.58
C GLU A 158 -10.73 -7.07 1.11
N THR A 159 -11.03 -7.99 2.03
CA THR A 159 -11.97 -9.07 1.71
C THR A 159 -13.34 -8.43 1.44
N PRO A 160 -13.93 -8.64 0.24
CA PRO A 160 -15.21 -8.04 -0.07
C PRO A 160 -16.26 -8.55 0.90
N VAL A 161 -17.03 -7.61 1.47
CA VAL A 161 -18.14 -7.96 2.35
C VAL A 161 -19.16 -8.73 1.56
N LEU A 162 -19.38 -9.99 1.94
CA LEU A 162 -20.30 -10.87 1.23
C LEU A 162 -21.74 -10.51 1.61
N LEU A 163 -22.49 -9.99 0.63
CA LEU A 163 -23.93 -9.81 0.75
C LEU A 163 -24.60 -11.18 0.60
N GLN A 164 -25.10 -11.71 1.72
CA GLN A 164 -25.82 -12.97 1.76
C GLN A 164 -27.28 -12.75 1.36
N LEU A 165 -27.81 -13.71 0.60
CA LEU A 165 -29.20 -13.72 0.17
C LEU A 165 -29.90 -14.91 0.80
N GLN A 166 -31.02 -14.64 1.47
CA GLN A 166 -31.93 -15.67 1.98
C GLN A 166 -33.35 -15.35 1.50
N THR A 167 -34.15 -16.38 1.25
CA THR A 167 -35.55 -16.20 0.83
C THR A 167 -36.48 -16.93 1.78
N SER A 168 -37.59 -16.29 2.14
CA SER A 168 -38.74 -16.91 2.80
C SER A 168 -40.00 -16.67 1.97
N THR A 169 -41.16 -17.15 2.42
CA THR A 169 -42.43 -17.00 1.68
C THR A 169 -42.70 -15.52 1.38
N ASN A 170 -42.57 -15.13 0.12
CA ASN A 170 -42.71 -13.76 -0.43
C ASN A 170 -41.71 -12.71 0.07
N GLN A 171 -40.62 -13.09 0.74
CA GLN A 171 -39.62 -12.14 1.23
C GLN A 171 -38.20 -12.54 0.83
N LEU A 172 -37.43 -11.51 0.47
CA LEU A 172 -36.01 -11.54 0.24
C LEU A 172 -35.32 -10.89 1.43
N GLU A 173 -34.42 -11.61 2.08
CA GLU A 173 -33.57 -11.09 3.14
C GLU A 173 -32.15 -10.94 2.62
N LEU A 174 -31.60 -9.73 2.76
CA LEU A 174 -30.23 -9.39 2.40
C LEU A 174 -29.45 -9.13 3.68
N LEU A 175 -28.38 -9.88 3.90
CA LEU A 175 -27.60 -9.85 5.14
C LEU A 175 -26.13 -9.55 4.88
N TRP A 176 -25.49 -8.82 5.80
CA TRP A 176 -24.04 -8.64 5.80
C TRP A 176 -23.52 -8.45 7.22
N PRO A 177 -22.25 -8.81 7.51
CA PRO A 177 -21.74 -8.83 8.87
C PRO A 177 -21.68 -7.45 9.52
N THR A 178 -21.93 -7.39 10.84
CA THR A 178 -21.97 -6.13 11.60
C THR A 178 -20.61 -5.48 11.79
N GLU A 179 -19.55 -6.28 11.83
CA GLU A 179 -18.15 -5.87 11.98
C GLU A 179 -17.66 -4.98 10.82
N HIS A 180 -18.38 -4.97 9.70
CA HIS A 180 -18.05 -4.18 8.52
C HIS A 180 -18.85 -2.89 8.40
N SER A 181 -19.57 -2.43 9.44
CA SER A 181 -20.22 -1.11 9.41
C SER A 181 -19.20 0.02 9.15
N PRO A 182 -19.47 1.02 8.28
CA PRO A 182 -20.76 1.38 7.68
C PRO A 182 -20.87 0.97 6.19
N TYR A 183 -21.82 0.12 5.82
CA TYR A 183 -22.24 -0.04 4.42
C TYR A 183 -23.71 0.36 4.26
N ASN A 184 -24.00 0.94 3.10
CA ASN A 184 -25.36 1.21 2.62
C ASN A 184 -25.73 0.18 1.54
N LEU A 185 -26.98 -0.28 1.57
CA LEU A 185 -27.52 -1.16 0.56
C LEU A 185 -28.05 -0.33 -0.61
N HIS A 186 -27.59 -0.62 -1.82
CA HIS A 186 -28.06 0.00 -3.05
C HIS A 186 -28.69 -1.05 -3.96
N MET A 187 -29.61 -0.61 -4.81
CA MET A 187 -30.33 -1.45 -5.76
C MET A 187 -30.24 -0.85 -7.17
N SER A 188 -30.26 -1.72 -8.17
CA SER A 188 -30.48 -1.37 -9.57
C SER A 188 -31.49 -2.31 -10.23
N THR A 189 -32.07 -1.87 -11.33
CA THR A 189 -33.01 -2.65 -12.16
C THR A 189 -32.35 -3.21 -13.42
N ASN A 190 -31.13 -2.77 -13.74
CA ASN A 190 -30.33 -3.28 -14.85
C ASN A 190 -28.83 -3.19 -14.50
N LEU A 191 -27.98 -3.89 -15.25
CA LEU A 191 -26.52 -3.81 -15.11
C LEU A 191 -25.84 -3.23 -16.35
N THR A 192 -26.61 -2.58 -17.24
CA THR A 192 -26.07 -1.98 -18.46
C THR A 192 -25.26 -0.74 -18.07
N THR A 193 -23.98 -0.69 -18.46
CA THR A 193 -23.08 0.41 -18.08
C THR A 193 -23.45 1.72 -18.80
N PRO A 194 -23.54 2.87 -18.10
CA PRO A 194 -23.43 3.03 -16.65
C PRO A 194 -24.70 2.56 -15.93
N ALA A 195 -24.54 1.67 -14.95
CA ALA A 195 -25.67 1.18 -14.17
C ALA A 195 -26.06 2.25 -13.13
N GLU A 196 -27.35 2.60 -13.09
CA GLU A 196 -27.90 3.53 -12.11
C GLU A 196 -28.22 2.80 -10.80
N TRP A 197 -27.72 3.31 -9.68
CA TRP A 197 -27.87 2.71 -8.36
C TRP A 197 -28.59 3.65 -7.41
N THR A 198 -29.68 3.19 -6.80
CA THR A 198 -30.43 3.96 -5.80
C THR A 198 -30.31 3.31 -4.42
N ALA A 199 -30.31 4.13 -3.37
CA ALA A 199 -30.25 3.63 -2.00
C ALA A 199 -31.55 2.89 -1.62
N VAL A 200 -31.41 1.73 -0.98
CA VAL A 200 -32.54 1.00 -0.40
C VAL A 200 -32.89 1.65 0.94
N THR A 201 -34.12 2.14 1.07
CA THR A 201 -34.59 2.90 2.25
C THR A 201 -35.29 2.05 3.29
N ASN A 202 -35.49 0.75 3.01
CA ASN A 202 -36.06 -0.20 3.94
C ASN A 202 -35.25 -0.23 5.25
N PRO A 203 -35.92 -0.34 6.41
CA PRO A 203 -35.23 -0.31 7.70
C PRO A 203 -34.27 -1.50 7.83
N ARG A 204 -33.08 -1.21 8.36
CA ARG A 204 -32.13 -2.24 8.78
C ARG A 204 -32.54 -2.81 10.12
N SER A 205 -32.41 -4.12 10.28
CA SER A 205 -32.57 -4.86 11.52
C SER A 205 -31.31 -5.67 11.81
N PHE A 206 -31.16 -6.17 13.04
CA PHE A 206 -30.07 -7.06 13.42
C PHE A 206 -30.54 -8.51 13.51
N PHE A 207 -29.74 -9.43 12.99
CA PHE A 207 -30.00 -10.86 13.08
C PHE A 207 -28.68 -11.64 13.04
N ASN A 208 -28.39 -12.44 14.07
CA ASN A 208 -27.21 -13.32 14.14
C ASN A 208 -25.89 -12.62 13.73
N ASN A 209 -25.54 -11.50 14.37
CA ASN A 209 -24.36 -10.68 14.05
C ASN A 209 -24.30 -10.13 12.61
N ASN A 210 -25.44 -10.08 11.93
CA ASN A 210 -25.57 -9.44 10.63
C ASN A 210 -26.55 -8.28 10.69
N TRP A 211 -26.26 -7.24 9.91
CA TRP A 211 -27.27 -6.33 9.42
C TRP A 211 -28.19 -7.08 8.45
N LYS A 212 -29.49 -6.83 8.55
CA LYS A 212 -30.51 -7.45 7.71
C LYS A 212 -31.47 -6.41 7.16
N VAL A 213 -31.72 -6.48 5.85
CA VAL A 213 -32.81 -5.78 5.17
C VAL A 213 -33.78 -6.80 4.58
N THR A 214 -35.06 -6.65 4.88
CA THR A 214 -36.12 -7.50 4.34
C THR A 214 -36.89 -6.74 3.26
N LEU A 215 -37.00 -7.34 2.08
CA LEU A 215 -37.67 -6.81 0.90
C LEU A 215 -38.76 -7.79 0.45
N PRO A 216 -39.86 -7.32 -0.16
CA PRO A 216 -40.78 -8.21 -0.84
C PRO A 216 -40.11 -8.85 -2.06
N ILE A 217 -40.44 -10.11 -2.36
CA ILE A 217 -40.05 -10.72 -3.64
C ILE A 217 -40.95 -10.15 -4.73
N GLU A 218 -40.34 -9.57 -5.77
CA GLU A 218 -41.02 -9.02 -6.95
C GLU A 218 -40.79 -9.93 -8.18
N SER A 219 -41.64 -9.80 -9.21
CA SER A 219 -41.52 -10.56 -10.46
C SER A 219 -40.40 -10.08 -11.39
N ASN A 220 -39.86 -8.88 -11.15
CA ASN A 220 -38.81 -8.28 -11.97
C ASN A 220 -37.43 -8.54 -11.39
N GLN A 221 -36.41 -8.63 -12.25
CA GLN A 221 -35.03 -8.72 -11.80
C GLN A 221 -34.60 -7.44 -11.06
N ARG A 222 -33.87 -7.64 -9.97
CA ARG A 222 -33.25 -6.60 -9.15
C ARG A 222 -31.81 -7.01 -8.85
N PHE A 223 -30.94 -6.02 -8.79
CA PHE A 223 -29.53 -6.19 -8.46
C PHE A 223 -29.25 -5.40 -7.19
N TYR A 224 -28.41 -5.94 -6.30
CA TYR A 224 -28.09 -5.32 -5.03
C TYR A 224 -26.58 -5.24 -4.84
N ARG A 225 -26.10 -4.18 -4.21
CA ARG A 225 -24.70 -4.03 -3.81
C ARG A 225 -24.59 -3.33 -2.46
N LEU A 226 -23.52 -3.63 -1.74
CA LEU A 226 -23.08 -2.84 -0.61
C LEU A 226 -22.17 -1.72 -1.12
N GLN A 227 -22.33 -0.52 -0.56
CA GLN A 227 -21.51 0.64 -0.87
C GLN A 227 -21.05 1.30 0.44
N LYS A 228 -19.74 1.53 0.61
CA LYS A 228 -19.22 2.36 1.71
C LYS A 228 -19.79 3.78 1.56
N PRO A 229 -20.15 4.48 2.65
CA PRO A 229 -20.69 5.83 2.60
C PRO A 229 -19.72 6.84 1.99
#